data_AF-A0A662AU79-F1
#
_entry.id   AF-A0A662AU79-F1
#
_cell.length_a   1.000
_cell.length_b   1.000
_cell.length_c   1.000
_cell.angle_alpha   90.00
_cell.angle_beta   90.00
_cell.angle_gamma   90.00
#
_symmetry.space_group_name_H-M   'P 1'
#
loop_
_entity.id
_entity.type
_entity.pdbx_description
1 polymer ?
#
loop_
_entity_poly.entity_id
_entity_poly.type
_entity_poly.pdbx_seq_one_letter_code
_entity_poly.pdbx_strand_id
1 'polypeptide(L)'
;MKILKKVLIYFVLIIVGLIIGSYIYLQTQKPDYDGELDLQGLHEKVEVYFDEWGIPHIYALNQHDAYMALGYVHAQERLFQMEMMRRVASGRLSEILGKDLVGTDKFFRALGLRKAAEETVTSTNNDSISRAAEAYRKGVNQYIQNGSLPVEFLLIGISKEEFTTVDMHMIAGYMAYTFEAGFKIDPLMTKIQN
;
A
#
# COMPACT_ATOMS: atom_id res chain seq x y z
N MET A 1 16.50 50.11 -6.64
CA MET A 1 15.23 49.80 -5.92
C MET A 1 14.09 49.31 -6.83
N LYS A 2 13.77 49.96 -7.96
CA LYS A 2 12.65 49.54 -8.84
C LYS A 2 12.84 48.15 -9.48
N ILE A 3 14.08 47.80 -9.86
CA ILE A 3 14.41 46.50 -10.46
C ILE A 3 14.25 45.36 -9.43
N LEU A 4 14.76 45.55 -8.20
CA LEU A 4 14.62 44.58 -7.11
C LEU A 4 13.15 44.30 -6.77
N LYS A 5 12.29 45.33 -6.76
CA LYS A 5 10.84 45.16 -6.56
C LYS A 5 10.20 44.33 -7.68
N LYS A 6 10.57 44.55 -8.95
CA LYS A 6 10.06 43.76 -10.08
C LYS A 6 10.51 42.30 -9.99
N VAL A 7 11.78 42.05 -9.70
CA VAL A 7 12.33 40.69 -9.51
C VAL A 7 11.59 39.97 -8.38
N LEU A 8 11.36 40.64 -7.25
CA LEU A 8 10.60 40.06 -6.13
C LEU A 8 9.16 39.73 -6.54
N ILE A 9 8.48 40.61 -7.28
CA ILE A 9 7.11 40.38 -7.77
C ILE A 9 7.07 39.16 -8.69
N TYR A 10 7.98 39.04 -9.66
CA TYR A 10 8.04 37.87 -10.55
C TYR A 10 8.35 36.59 -9.79
N PHE A 11 9.23 36.63 -8.80
CA PHE A 11 9.53 35.49 -7.94
C PHE A 11 8.30 35.03 -7.14
N VAL A 12 7.57 35.97 -6.53
CA VAL A 12 6.32 35.67 -5.82
C VAL A 12 5.27 35.11 -6.79
N LEU A 13 5.12 35.66 -7.99
CA LEU A 13 4.18 35.15 -8.99
C LEU A 13 4.52 33.72 -9.43
N ILE A 14 5.81 33.38 -9.58
CA ILE A 14 6.24 32.01 -9.89
C ILE A 14 5.89 31.07 -8.74
N ILE A 15 6.17 31.46 -7.48
CA ILE A 15 5.83 30.64 -6.31
C ILE A 15 4.32 30.43 -6.23
N VAL A 16 3.52 31.48 -6.39
CA VAL A 16 2.05 31.37 -6.38
C VAL A 16 1.56 30.45 -7.50
N GLY A 17 2.13 30.59 -8.71
CA GLY A 17 1.83 29.70 -9.83
C GLY A 17 2.17 28.23 -9.54
N LEU A 18 3.32 27.96 -8.92
CA LEU A 18 3.73 26.62 -8.50
C LEU A 18 2.80 26.04 -7.42
N ILE A 19 2.38 26.85 -6.44
CA ILE A 19 1.45 26.42 -5.39
C ILE A 19 0.10 26.06 -6.00
N ILE A 20 -0.45 26.92 -6.88
CA ILE A 20 -1.73 26.66 -7.55
C ILE A 20 -1.63 25.42 -8.44
N GLY A 21 -0.56 25.32 -9.25
CA GLY A 21 -0.33 24.16 -10.10
C GLY A 21 -0.21 22.85 -9.31
N SER A 22 0.52 22.88 -8.20
CA SER A 22 0.66 21.73 -7.29
C SER A 22 -0.67 21.38 -6.63
N TYR A 23 -1.45 22.37 -6.19
CA TYR A 23 -2.77 22.14 -5.61
C TYR A 23 -3.72 21.47 -6.60
N ILE A 24 -3.81 21.97 -7.84
CA ILE A 24 -4.63 21.36 -8.89
C ILE A 24 -4.18 19.93 -9.17
N TYR A 25 -2.87 19.71 -9.29
CA TYR A 25 -2.31 18.37 -9.51
C TYR A 25 -2.66 17.39 -8.38
N LEU A 26 -2.56 17.81 -7.12
CA LEU A 26 -2.93 16.98 -5.97
C LEU A 26 -4.42 16.62 -5.96
N GLN A 27 -5.30 17.50 -6.43
CA GLN A 27 -6.73 17.18 -6.54
C GLN A 27 -6.99 16.08 -7.59
N THR A 28 -6.18 16.01 -8.66
CA THR A 28 -6.30 14.95 -9.68
C THR A 28 -5.80 13.59 -9.22
N GLN A 29 -5.02 13.53 -8.13
CA GLN A 29 -4.50 12.27 -7.58
C GLN A 29 -5.43 11.64 -6.53
N LYS A 30 -6.52 12.33 -6.17
CA LYS A 30 -7.50 11.76 -5.24
C LYS A 30 -8.25 10.62 -5.92
N PRO A 31 -8.55 9.53 -5.18
CA PRO A 31 -9.46 8.52 -5.68
C PRO A 31 -10.84 9.09 -5.98
N ASP A 32 -11.53 8.48 -6.94
CA ASP A 32 -12.95 8.74 -7.18
C ASP A 32 -13.78 7.91 -6.21
N TYR A 33 -14.70 8.56 -5.50
CA TYR A 33 -15.57 7.94 -4.50
C TYR A 33 -17.01 7.77 -4.99
N ASP A 34 -17.34 8.39 -6.13
CA ASP A 34 -18.68 8.41 -6.67
C ASP A 34 -18.72 7.73 -8.05
N GLY A 35 -19.90 7.22 -8.39
CA GLY A 35 -20.17 6.64 -9.71
C GLY A 35 -20.14 5.12 -9.74
N GLU A 36 -20.05 4.59 -10.96
CA GLU A 36 -20.07 3.15 -11.24
C GLU A 36 -18.75 2.74 -11.87
N LEU A 37 -18.18 1.65 -11.37
CA LEU A 37 -16.95 1.06 -11.85
C LEU A 37 -17.21 -0.40 -12.22
N ASP A 38 -16.70 -0.83 -13.37
CA ASP A 38 -16.68 -2.24 -13.75
C ASP A 38 -15.41 -2.90 -13.21
N LEU A 39 -15.61 -3.88 -12.33
CA LEU A 39 -14.54 -4.61 -11.66
C LEU A 39 -14.52 -6.05 -12.19
N GLN A 40 -13.53 -6.37 -13.03
CA GLN A 40 -13.53 -7.63 -13.78
C GLN A 40 -13.50 -8.84 -12.84
N GLY A 41 -14.50 -9.72 -12.92
CA GLY A 41 -14.57 -10.92 -12.08
C GLY A 41 -15.48 -10.80 -10.87
N LEU A 42 -16.16 -9.67 -10.66
CA LEU A 42 -17.37 -9.66 -9.85
C LEU A 42 -18.45 -10.55 -10.49
N HIS A 43 -19.19 -11.26 -9.66
CA HIS A 43 -20.33 -12.06 -10.11
C HIS A 43 -21.65 -11.28 -10.03
N GLU A 44 -21.78 -10.42 -9.02
CA GLU A 44 -22.96 -9.61 -8.73
C GLU A 44 -22.58 -8.15 -8.42
N LYS A 45 -23.57 -7.26 -8.40
CA LYS A 45 -23.37 -5.87 -8.02
C LYS A 45 -22.90 -5.77 -6.56
N VAL A 46 -21.89 -4.93 -6.33
CA VAL A 46 -21.41 -4.54 -4.99
C VAL A 46 -21.65 -3.05 -4.80
N GLU A 47 -22.15 -2.66 -3.63
CA GLU A 47 -22.33 -1.25 -3.26
C GLU A 47 -21.33 -0.88 -2.18
N VAL A 48 -20.55 0.16 -2.43
CA VAL A 48 -19.59 0.73 -1.48
C VAL A 48 -20.08 2.12 -1.10
N TYR A 49 -20.31 2.34 0.18
CA TYR A 49 -20.75 3.61 0.73
C TYR A 49 -19.71 4.12 1.74
N PHE A 50 -19.25 5.36 1.59
CA PHE A 50 -18.37 6.01 2.55
C PHE A 50 -19.21 6.91 3.46
N ASP A 51 -19.08 6.73 4.77
CA ASP A 51 -19.77 7.58 5.74
C ASP A 51 -19.12 8.97 5.89
N GLU A 52 -19.68 9.80 6.77
CA GLU A 52 -19.18 11.16 7.04
C GLU A 52 -17.72 11.20 7.56
N TRP A 53 -17.20 10.07 8.05
CA TRP A 53 -15.83 9.91 8.55
C TRP A 53 -14.91 9.25 7.52
N GLY A 54 -15.42 8.93 6.33
CA GLY A 54 -14.68 8.22 5.28
C GLY A 54 -14.49 6.73 5.58
N ILE A 55 -15.34 6.13 6.40
CA ILE A 55 -15.32 4.69 6.67
C ILE A 55 -16.10 3.98 5.55
N PRO A 56 -15.50 3.02 4.83
CA PRO A 56 -16.19 2.29 3.78
C PRO A 56 -17.10 1.19 4.35
N HIS A 57 -18.33 1.15 3.88
CA HIS A 57 -19.32 0.10 4.09
C HIS A 57 -19.52 -0.65 2.77
N ILE A 58 -19.20 -1.95 2.76
CA ILE A 58 -19.25 -2.79 1.56
C ILE A 58 -20.42 -3.75 1.67
N TYR A 59 -21.38 -3.65 0.74
CA TYR A 59 -22.56 -4.50 0.64
C TYR A 59 -22.46 -5.37 -0.61
N ALA A 60 -22.40 -6.70 -0.41
CA ALA A 60 -22.29 -7.68 -1.50
C ALA A 60 -23.21 -8.88 -1.24
N LEU A 61 -23.66 -9.53 -2.31
CA LEU A 61 -24.56 -10.69 -2.24
C LEU A 61 -23.81 -12.02 -2.02
N ASN A 62 -22.49 -12.02 -2.17
CA ASN A 62 -21.67 -13.20 -1.96
C ASN A 62 -20.27 -12.83 -1.41
N GLN A 63 -19.61 -13.83 -0.83
CA GLN A 63 -18.34 -13.65 -0.15
C GLN A 63 -17.18 -13.34 -1.10
N HIS A 64 -17.19 -13.87 -2.33
CA HIS A 64 -16.15 -13.61 -3.32
C HIS A 64 -16.10 -12.11 -3.65
N ASP A 65 -17.26 -11.56 -3.99
CA ASP A 65 -17.40 -10.16 -4.41
C ASP A 65 -17.14 -9.19 -3.24
N ALA A 66 -17.52 -9.58 -2.02
CA ALA A 66 -17.19 -8.83 -0.81
C ALA A 66 -15.67 -8.68 -0.61
N TYR A 67 -14.90 -9.77 -0.75
CA TYR A 67 -13.44 -9.72 -0.59
C TYR A 67 -12.77 -9.00 -1.75
N MET A 68 -13.28 -9.17 -2.96
CA MET A 68 -12.75 -8.46 -4.12
C MET A 68 -12.93 -6.95 -3.99
N ALA A 69 -14.12 -6.49 -3.62
CA ALA A 69 -14.36 -5.07 -3.34
C ALA A 69 -13.53 -4.58 -2.14
N LEU A 70 -13.39 -5.38 -1.08
CA LEU A 70 -12.54 -5.05 0.07
C LEU A 70 -11.08 -4.81 -0.36
N GLY A 71 -10.53 -5.68 -1.23
CA GLY A 71 -9.18 -5.51 -1.76
C GLY A 71 -9.03 -4.24 -2.59
N TYR A 72 -10.01 -3.94 -3.43
CA TYR A 72 -10.03 -2.72 -4.23
C TYR A 72 -10.05 -1.46 -3.34
N VAL A 73 -10.98 -1.39 -2.39
CA VAL A 73 -11.13 -0.25 -1.47
C VAL A 73 -9.92 -0.10 -0.54
N HIS A 74 -9.32 -1.21 -0.08
CA HIS A 74 -8.08 -1.15 0.68
C HIS A 74 -6.92 -0.55 -0.12
N ALA A 75 -6.77 -0.94 -1.39
CA ALA A 75 -5.77 -0.34 -2.24
C ALA A 75 -6.09 1.14 -2.50
N GLN A 76 -7.35 1.47 -2.75
CA GLN A 76 -7.81 2.86 -2.90
C GLN A 76 -7.36 3.77 -1.77
N GLU A 77 -7.56 3.33 -0.53
CA GLU A 77 -7.33 4.14 0.64
C GLU A 77 -5.90 4.02 1.20
N ARG A 78 -5.24 2.87 1.00
CA ARG A 78 -4.02 2.49 1.75
C ARG A 78 -2.91 1.91 0.88
N LEU A 79 -2.92 2.10 -0.43
CA LEU A 79 -1.92 1.50 -1.33
C LEU A 79 -0.48 1.77 -0.89
N PHE A 80 -0.14 3.01 -0.50
CA PHE A 80 1.21 3.31 -0.02
C PHE A 80 1.54 2.59 1.29
N GLN A 81 0.61 2.50 2.23
CA GLN A 81 0.82 1.73 3.46
C GLN A 81 1.08 0.24 3.15
N MET A 82 0.29 -0.35 2.25
CA MET A 82 0.46 -1.73 1.80
C MET A 82 1.82 -1.94 1.12
N GLU A 83 2.25 -1.00 0.29
CA GLU A 83 3.56 -0.98 -0.36
C GLU A 83 4.70 -1.01 0.67
N MET A 84 4.62 -0.14 1.67
CA MET A 84 5.62 -0.06 2.73
C MET A 84 5.69 -1.34 3.54
N MET A 85 4.53 -1.91 3.91
CA MET A 85 4.47 -3.16 4.66
C MET A 85 5.08 -4.34 3.89
N ARG A 86 4.75 -4.52 2.60
CA ARG A 86 5.36 -5.60 1.80
C ARG A 86 6.86 -5.42 1.62
N ARG A 87 7.36 -4.18 1.50
CA ARG A 87 8.79 -3.88 1.38
C ARG A 87 9.55 -4.13 2.68
N VAL A 88 9.02 -3.71 3.83
CA VAL A 88 9.64 -4.00 5.13
C VAL A 88 9.70 -5.52 5.35
N ALA A 89 8.56 -6.21 5.16
CA ALA A 89 8.46 -7.65 5.39
C ALA A 89 9.39 -8.47 4.48
N SER A 90 9.66 -8.01 3.26
CA SER A 90 10.57 -8.66 2.32
C SER A 90 12.02 -8.15 2.37
N GLY A 91 12.31 -7.15 3.22
CA GLY A 91 13.61 -6.50 3.29
C GLY A 91 14.02 -5.84 1.97
N ARG A 92 13.15 -4.98 1.45
CA ARG A 92 13.29 -4.20 0.21
C ARG A 92 13.02 -2.70 0.41
N LEU A 93 13.14 -2.22 1.65
CA LEU A 93 12.85 -0.84 2.01
C LEU A 93 13.94 0.12 1.52
N SER A 94 15.19 -0.32 1.54
CA SER A 94 16.34 0.47 1.07
C SER A 94 16.30 0.75 -0.44
N GLU A 95 15.53 -0.02 -1.21
CA GLU A 95 15.32 0.23 -2.65
C GLU A 95 14.71 1.60 -2.92
N ILE A 96 13.87 2.11 -2.00
CA ILE A 96 13.09 3.34 -2.19
C ILE A 96 13.43 4.44 -1.19
N LEU A 97 13.96 4.10 -0.01
CA LEU A 97 14.32 5.06 1.04
C LEU A 97 15.83 5.16 1.28
N GLY A 98 16.64 4.39 0.55
CA GLY A 98 18.10 4.53 0.51
C GLY A 98 18.88 3.66 1.50
N LYS A 99 20.21 3.83 1.46
CA LYS A 99 21.21 2.93 2.06
C LYS A 99 21.10 2.76 3.58
N ASP A 100 20.55 3.76 4.29
CA ASP A 100 20.49 3.73 5.75
C ASP A 100 19.56 2.62 6.26
N LEU A 101 18.67 2.11 5.40
CA LEU A 101 17.75 1.01 5.73
C LEU A 101 18.26 -0.38 5.31
N VAL A 102 19.48 -0.49 4.79
CA VAL A 102 20.08 -1.80 4.43
C VAL A 102 20.19 -2.72 5.65
N GLY A 103 20.46 -2.17 6.84
CA GLY A 103 20.48 -2.96 8.08
C GLY A 103 19.12 -3.60 8.38
N THR A 104 18.05 -2.80 8.27
CA THR A 104 16.66 -3.24 8.41
C THR A 104 16.31 -4.32 7.39
N ASP A 105 16.69 -4.12 6.13
CA ASP A 105 16.45 -5.09 5.06
C ASP A 105 17.14 -6.42 5.32
N LYS A 106 18.40 -6.39 5.76
CA LYS A 106 19.14 -7.61 6.16
C LYS A 106 18.46 -8.32 7.31
N PHE A 107 17.99 -7.59 8.32
CA PHE A 107 17.30 -8.16 9.47
C PHE A 107 16.01 -8.89 9.06
N PHE A 108 15.13 -8.25 8.28
CA PHE A 108 13.88 -8.89 7.85
C PHE A 108 14.10 -10.04 6.86
N ARG A 109 15.15 -9.98 6.02
CA ARG A 109 15.56 -11.13 5.21
C ARG A 109 16.05 -12.29 6.07
N ALA A 110 16.77 -12.03 7.16
CA ALA A 110 17.26 -13.05 8.08
C ALA A 110 16.13 -13.72 8.88
N LEU A 111 15.04 -12.98 9.19
CA LEU A 111 13.83 -13.57 9.79
C LEU A 111 13.14 -14.60 8.89
N GLY A 112 13.38 -14.57 7.58
CA GLY A 112 12.87 -15.59 6.66
C GLY A 112 11.37 -15.51 6.39
N LEU A 113 10.72 -14.35 6.62
CA LEU A 113 9.27 -14.17 6.44
C LEU A 113 8.81 -14.54 5.02
N ARG A 114 9.59 -14.18 3.99
CA ARG A 114 9.29 -14.55 2.60
C ARG A 114 9.25 -16.05 2.40
N LYS A 115 10.27 -16.77 2.88
CA LYS A 115 10.35 -18.23 2.76
C LYS A 115 9.18 -18.90 3.46
N ALA A 116 8.86 -18.47 4.68
CA ALA A 116 7.71 -18.98 5.41
C ALA A 116 6.37 -18.70 4.69
N ALA A 117 6.23 -17.52 4.09
CA ALA A 117 5.06 -17.15 3.29
C ALA A 117 4.93 -18.02 2.03
N GLU A 118 6.02 -18.26 1.29
CA GLU A 118 6.05 -19.14 0.11
C GLU A 118 5.68 -20.60 0.46
N GLU A 119 6.22 -21.13 1.57
CA GLU A 119 5.87 -22.46 2.08
C GLU A 119 4.39 -22.54 2.48
N THR A 120 3.85 -21.49 3.12
CA THR A 120 2.43 -21.41 3.50
C THR A 120 1.53 -21.40 2.26
N VAL A 121 1.84 -20.56 1.27
CA VAL A 121 1.07 -20.48 0.03
C VAL A 121 1.10 -21.81 -0.73
N THR A 122 2.25 -22.48 -0.76
CA THR A 122 2.40 -23.77 -1.46
C THR A 122 1.69 -24.93 -0.74
N SER A 123 1.63 -24.90 0.59
CA SER A 123 0.99 -25.94 1.41
C SER A 123 -0.52 -25.74 1.57
N THR A 124 -1.05 -24.55 1.24
CA THR A 124 -2.47 -24.26 1.32
C THR A 124 -3.23 -24.86 0.14
N ASN A 125 -4.07 -25.86 0.39
CA ASN A 125 -4.91 -26.49 -0.62
C ASN A 125 -6.24 -25.76 -0.74
N ASN A 126 -6.50 -25.10 -1.89
CA ASN A 126 -7.76 -24.47 -2.36
C ASN A 126 -8.95 -24.53 -1.38
N ASP A 127 -8.79 -23.92 -0.21
CA ASP A 127 -9.79 -23.86 0.84
C ASP A 127 -10.58 -22.56 0.71
N SER A 128 -11.54 -22.35 1.60
CA SER A 128 -12.32 -21.11 1.61
C SER A 128 -11.44 -19.88 1.81
N ILE A 129 -10.33 -20.00 2.56
CA ILE A 129 -9.43 -18.90 2.87
C ILE A 129 -8.59 -18.53 1.64
N SER A 130 -8.04 -19.51 0.94
CA SER A 130 -7.28 -19.32 -0.30
C SER A 130 -8.13 -18.64 -1.38
N ARG A 131 -9.40 -19.04 -1.53
CA ARG A 131 -10.33 -18.37 -2.46
C ARG A 131 -10.64 -16.93 -2.06
N ALA A 132 -10.83 -16.68 -0.76
CA ALA A 132 -11.02 -15.33 -0.24
C ALA A 132 -9.79 -14.43 -0.48
N ALA A 133 -8.60 -14.97 -0.21
CA ALA A 133 -7.34 -14.26 -0.42
C ALA A 133 -7.10 -13.93 -1.89
N GLU A 134 -7.42 -14.86 -2.80
CA GLU A 134 -7.31 -14.62 -4.24
C GLU A 134 -8.31 -13.56 -4.72
N ALA A 135 -9.56 -13.60 -4.27
CA ALA A 135 -10.55 -12.57 -4.58
C ALA A 135 -10.08 -11.18 -4.10
N TYR A 136 -9.61 -11.08 -2.86
CA TYR A 136 -9.01 -9.87 -2.31
C TYR A 136 -7.83 -9.36 -3.15
N ARG A 137 -6.89 -10.26 -3.49
CA ARG A 137 -5.71 -9.93 -4.30
C ARG A 137 -6.10 -9.39 -5.68
N LYS A 138 -7.12 -9.97 -6.33
CA LYS A 138 -7.63 -9.47 -7.61
C LYS A 138 -8.17 -8.04 -7.51
N GLY A 139 -8.90 -7.74 -6.45
CA GLY A 139 -9.38 -6.39 -6.16
C GLY A 139 -8.24 -5.38 -6.01
N VAL A 140 -7.24 -5.71 -5.18
CA VAL A 140 -6.03 -4.89 -4.99
C VAL A 140 -5.35 -4.61 -6.33
N ASN A 141 -5.14 -5.64 -7.15
CA ASN A 141 -4.42 -5.51 -8.40
C ASN A 141 -5.16 -4.71 -9.46
N GLN A 142 -6.49 -4.77 -9.49
CA GLN A 142 -7.27 -3.91 -10.38
C GLN A 142 -7.13 -2.43 -10.01
N TYR A 143 -7.09 -2.10 -8.72
CA TYR A 143 -6.80 -0.73 -8.30
C TYR A 143 -5.37 -0.33 -8.68
N ILE A 144 -4.37 -1.18 -8.47
CA ILE A 144 -2.98 -0.88 -8.86
C ILE A 144 -2.88 -0.59 -10.36
N GLN A 145 -3.56 -1.39 -11.19
CA GLN A 145 -3.53 -1.24 -12.65
C GLN A 145 -4.26 0.04 -13.10
N ASN A 146 -5.51 0.23 -12.66
CA ASN A 146 -6.43 1.20 -13.25
C ASN A 146 -6.67 2.46 -12.39
N GLY A 147 -6.41 2.39 -11.09
CA GLY A 147 -6.66 3.45 -10.13
C GLY A 147 -5.58 4.55 -10.11
N SER A 148 -5.92 5.64 -9.43
CA SER A 148 -5.02 6.77 -9.17
C SER A 148 -3.94 6.37 -8.17
N LEU A 149 -2.68 6.67 -8.51
CA LEU A 149 -1.58 6.42 -7.60
C LEU A 149 -1.54 7.50 -6.52
N PRO A 150 -1.32 7.13 -5.25
CA PRO A 150 -1.16 8.11 -4.20
C PRO A 150 0.15 8.88 -4.42
N VAL A 151 0.17 10.14 -3.95
CA VAL A 151 1.25 11.11 -4.25
C VAL A 151 2.64 10.61 -3.84
N GLU A 152 2.72 9.76 -2.82
CA GLU A 152 3.96 9.15 -2.33
C GLU A 152 4.66 8.31 -3.40
N PHE A 153 3.91 7.64 -4.29
CA PHE A 153 4.50 6.89 -5.40
C PHE A 153 5.23 7.82 -6.37
N LEU A 154 4.66 9.00 -6.65
CA LEU A 154 5.26 10.00 -7.52
C LEU A 154 6.48 10.67 -6.86
N LEU A 155 6.38 11.02 -5.58
CA LEU A 155 7.45 11.71 -4.85
C LEU A 155 8.68 10.82 -4.65
N ILE A 156 8.46 9.54 -4.36
CA ILE A 156 9.53 8.57 -4.08
C ILE A 156 9.99 7.86 -5.36
N GLY A 157 9.19 7.90 -6.43
CA GLY A 157 9.50 7.21 -7.69
C GLY A 157 9.23 5.70 -7.63
N ILE A 158 8.18 5.28 -6.91
CA ILE A 158 7.81 3.88 -6.76
C ILE A 158 7.07 3.41 -8.02
N SER A 159 7.53 2.32 -8.64
CA SER A 159 6.85 1.68 -9.76
C SER A 159 5.67 0.83 -9.32
N LYS A 160 4.62 0.77 -10.15
CA LYS A 160 3.52 -0.19 -9.99
C LYS A 160 4.06 -1.63 -10.06
N GLU A 161 3.78 -2.43 -9.04
CA GLU A 161 4.10 -3.86 -9.00
C GLU A 161 2.90 -4.58 -8.41
N GLU A 162 2.48 -5.67 -9.06
CA GLU A 162 1.31 -6.43 -8.62
C GLU A 162 1.49 -7.02 -7.23
N PHE A 163 0.39 -7.06 -6.50
CA PHE A 163 0.29 -7.69 -5.21
C PHE A 163 0.11 -9.20 -5.36
N THR A 164 0.90 -9.97 -4.62
CA THR A 164 0.89 -11.43 -4.64
C THR A 164 0.30 -11.99 -3.35
N THR A 165 -0.13 -13.25 -3.38
CA THR A 165 -0.58 -13.97 -2.17
C THR A 165 0.56 -14.14 -1.17
N VAL A 166 1.81 -14.20 -1.64
CA VAL A 166 3.00 -14.21 -0.78
C VAL A 166 3.12 -12.90 -0.01
N ASP A 167 2.86 -11.75 -0.66
CA ASP A 167 2.88 -10.44 0.01
C ASP A 167 1.85 -10.37 1.14
N MET A 168 0.65 -10.92 0.95
CA MET A 168 -0.38 -10.99 2.00
C MET A 168 0.13 -11.73 3.25
N HIS A 169 0.74 -12.91 3.05
CA HIS A 169 1.29 -13.71 4.14
C HIS A 169 2.52 -13.08 4.78
N MET A 170 3.38 -12.42 4.00
CA MET A 170 4.52 -11.66 4.52
C MET A 170 4.05 -10.51 5.41
N ILE A 171 3.03 -9.76 5.00
CA ILE A 171 2.46 -8.68 5.82
C ILE A 171 1.89 -9.25 7.11
N ALA A 172 1.15 -10.37 7.05
CA ALA A 172 0.65 -11.03 8.26
C ALA A 172 1.80 -11.44 9.21
N GLY A 173 2.87 -12.02 8.69
CA GLY A 173 4.07 -12.37 9.46
C GLY A 173 4.79 -11.14 10.05
N TYR A 174 4.88 -10.05 9.27
CA TYR A 174 5.43 -8.78 9.77
C TYR A 174 4.59 -8.22 10.91
N MET A 175 3.26 -8.20 10.77
CA MET A 175 2.36 -7.76 11.81
C MET A 175 2.50 -8.62 13.07
N ALA A 176 2.58 -9.95 12.93
CA ALA A 176 2.82 -10.86 14.05
C ALA A 176 4.13 -10.52 14.78
N TYR A 177 5.23 -10.31 14.03
CA TYR A 177 6.50 -9.86 14.60
C TYR A 177 6.36 -8.56 15.40
N THR A 178 5.57 -7.58 14.93
CA THR A 178 5.41 -6.31 15.65
C THR A 178 4.76 -6.45 17.03
N PHE A 179 3.97 -7.51 17.25
CA PHE A 179 3.34 -7.84 18.53
C PHE A 179 4.24 -8.71 19.43
N GLU A 180 5.35 -9.23 18.93
CA GLU A 180 6.21 -10.10 19.69
C GLU A 180 7.22 -9.28 20.53
N ALA A 181 6.89 -9.11 21.81
CA ALA A 181 7.79 -8.45 22.76
C ALA A 181 9.12 -9.22 22.93
N GLY A 182 9.09 -10.55 22.77
CA GLY A 182 10.21 -11.46 22.98
C GLY A 182 11.48 -11.07 22.24
N PHE A 183 11.40 -10.83 20.92
CA PHE A 183 12.56 -10.46 20.12
C PHE A 183 13.24 -9.15 20.54
N LYS A 184 12.52 -8.23 21.18
CA LYS A 184 13.05 -6.94 21.62
C LYS A 184 13.66 -6.98 23.01
N ILE A 185 13.20 -7.89 23.85
CA ILE A 185 13.62 -7.99 25.27
C ILE A 185 14.53 -9.20 25.54
N ASP A 186 14.73 -10.08 24.55
CA ASP A 186 15.59 -11.24 24.69
C ASP A 186 17.07 -10.81 24.86
N PRO A 187 17.74 -11.19 25.96
CA PRO A 187 19.15 -10.88 26.19
C PRO A 187 20.10 -11.44 25.11
N LEU A 188 19.75 -12.55 24.46
CA LEU A 188 20.47 -13.13 23.33
C LEU A 188 20.41 -12.19 22.12
N MET A 189 19.24 -11.65 21.81
CA MET A 189 19.06 -10.72 20.69
C MET A 189 19.81 -9.40 20.92
N THR A 190 19.87 -8.94 22.18
CA THR A 190 20.67 -7.76 22.56
C THR A 190 22.17 -7.97 22.32
N LYS A 191 22.68 -9.20 22.49
CA LYS A 191 24.07 -9.54 22.19
C LYS A 191 24.36 -9.73 20.70
N ILE A 192 23.35 -10.00 19.87
CA ILE A 192 23.50 -10.13 18.41
C ILE A 192 23.48 -8.77 17.72
N GLN A 193 22.80 -7.78 18.32
CA GLN A 193 22.69 -6.42 17.79
C GLN A 193 23.87 -5.50 18.14
N ASN A 194 24.66 -5.86 19.16
CA ASN A 194 25.88 -5.15 19.59
C ASN A 194 27.13 -5.91 19.18
#